data_AF-A0A3L6GCJ9-F1
#
_entry.id   AF-A0A3L6GCJ9-F1
#
_cell.length_a   1.000
_cell.length_b   1.000
_cell.length_c   1.000
_cell.angle_alpha   90.00
_cell.angle_beta   90.00
_cell.angle_gamma   90.00
#
_symmetry.space_group_name_H-M   'P 1'
#
loop_
_entity.id
_entity.type
_entity.pdbx_description
1 polymer ?
#
loop_
_entity_poly.entity_id
_entity_poly.type
_entity_poly.pdbx_seq_one_letter_code
_entity_poly.pdbx_strand_id
1 'polypeptide(L)'
;MGSSPPPLRRAGSERRSPQPAAKRRQAGEGERWKRSGAPANRICSGFFVAQPSPQRHRRRRTSDREDQEVSYGLNWAIAGKGVIVKDKVLHNLETSELQKGGATYPDFLSGIPLHVRGDVIGGVPGVSKAQFAKLLKLVTFHLSSISCLYVQDGAIGSSAECDAKVRVISDNPSAVMLLSNVLWKIPDRAISHDTSPLTIYATSSISNNVKTVLGSGTQYANGFAVADIERSSLILCGKAFADSAIVKDALTAMTAPILSARGGLPVPGWILNFGGSTVLLFAPVEIMMSCVEIHNALLSIDCGAVISSKGSTVLFPTKASREQKLLTKPTAVIIVSSDSSGAIPSVCKLSPGQAAYHFLAGYHDGKFVPAYNRAPSPADPLALASSLFSHLKEDDTPSYLINAKHSGKYIDGNGFMKLLKLALSHDLPDIKTEGSRVGELKGKYRSFLSSKFGQCLREEFSF
;
A
#
# COMPACT_ATOMS: atom_id res chain seq x y z
N MET A 1 -14.74 35.66 48.45
CA MET A 1 -16.06 35.53 49.12
C MET A 1 -16.97 34.81 48.13
N GLY A 2 -17.10 33.49 48.19
CA GLY A 2 -17.96 32.73 49.12
C GLY A 2 -19.35 32.63 48.46
N SER A 3 -19.88 31.49 48.02
CA SER A 3 -20.19 30.27 48.78
C SER A 3 -20.78 29.25 47.78
N SER A 4 -20.17 28.07 47.63
CA SER A 4 -20.59 26.77 48.20
C SER A 4 -21.97 26.24 47.75
N PRO A 5 -22.02 25.12 47.01
CA PRO A 5 -23.23 24.28 46.90
C PRO A 5 -23.34 23.28 48.08
N PRO A 6 -24.54 22.74 48.37
CA PRO A 6 -24.79 21.88 49.52
C PRO A 6 -24.43 20.39 49.28
N PRO A 7 -24.20 19.59 50.35
CA PRO A 7 -23.74 18.20 50.29
C PRO A 7 -24.87 17.17 50.57
N LEU A 8 -24.56 15.87 50.39
CA LEU A 8 -25.11 14.63 51.00
C LEU A 8 -25.08 13.51 49.92
N ARG A 9 -24.67 12.25 50.14
CA ARG A 9 -24.42 11.45 51.35
C ARG A 9 -23.58 10.21 50.96
N ARG A 10 -22.73 9.75 51.88
CA ARG A 10 -21.95 8.50 51.82
C ARG A 10 -22.83 7.24 51.93
N ALA A 11 -22.47 6.20 51.19
CA ALA A 11 -22.41 4.79 51.59
C ALA A 11 -21.36 4.16 50.65
N GLY A 12 -20.33 3.42 51.05
CA GLY A 12 -20.27 2.41 52.08
C GLY A 12 -19.61 1.21 51.39
N SER A 13 -18.41 0.87 51.83
CA SER A 13 -17.46 -0.08 51.24
C SER A 13 -18.00 -1.51 51.12
N GLU A 14 -17.58 -2.24 50.08
CA GLU A 14 -17.21 -3.65 50.28
C GLU A 14 -16.16 -4.13 49.27
N ARG A 15 -15.03 -4.60 49.83
CA ARG A 15 -13.94 -5.30 49.16
C ARG A 15 -14.42 -6.70 48.79
N ARG A 16 -14.08 -7.19 47.59
CA ARG A 16 -13.84 -8.62 47.36
C ARG A 16 -12.63 -8.82 46.48
N SER A 17 -11.54 -9.19 47.13
CA SER A 17 -10.37 -9.83 46.51
C SER A 17 -10.65 -11.34 46.31
N PRO A 18 -9.88 -12.03 45.44
CA PRO A 18 -10.26 -13.25 44.74
C PRO A 18 -9.73 -14.52 45.42
N GLN A 19 -10.21 -15.71 45.01
CA GLN A 19 -9.53 -17.03 44.99
C GLN A 19 -10.56 -18.20 44.86
N PRO A 20 -10.18 -19.49 44.61
CA PRO A 20 -9.16 -20.01 43.69
C PRO A 20 -9.52 -21.34 42.97
N ALA A 21 -8.66 -21.68 41.99
CA ALA A 21 -8.10 -23.01 41.66
C ALA A 21 -8.95 -24.18 41.11
N ALA A 22 -8.53 -24.67 39.94
CA ALA A 22 -8.28 -26.09 39.74
C ALA A 22 -6.95 -26.31 38.97
N LYS A 23 -5.99 -26.93 39.67
CA LYS A 23 -4.78 -27.63 39.19
C LYS A 23 -5.20 -28.78 38.23
N ARG A 24 -4.42 -29.38 37.33
CA ARG A 24 -2.99 -29.76 37.21
C ARG A 24 -2.89 -30.40 35.79
N ARG A 25 -1.81 -30.37 35.01
CA ARG A 25 -0.54 -31.08 35.20
C ARG A 25 0.52 -30.58 34.22
N GLN A 26 1.75 -30.51 34.70
CA GLN A 26 3.00 -30.41 33.94
C GLN A 26 3.44 -31.79 33.43
N ALA A 27 4.07 -31.81 32.26
CA ALA A 27 5.27 -32.56 31.87
C ALA A 27 5.64 -31.99 30.48
N GLY A 28 6.84 -31.51 30.17
CA GLY A 28 8.12 -32.15 30.39
C GLY A 28 8.70 -32.47 29.01
N GLU A 29 9.79 -31.78 28.69
CA GLU A 29 10.70 -31.84 27.54
C GLU A 29 10.73 -33.10 26.66
N GLY A 30 11.13 -32.91 25.39
CA GLY A 30 12.03 -33.85 24.72
C GLY A 30 11.58 -34.39 23.37
N GLU A 31 12.39 -34.05 22.37
CA GLU A 31 12.83 -34.97 21.31
C GLU A 31 11.93 -35.31 20.10
N ARG A 32 12.44 -34.85 18.95
CA ARG A 32 12.99 -35.69 17.87
C ARG A 32 12.01 -36.27 16.84
N TRP A 33 12.21 -35.72 15.65
CA TRP A 33 11.90 -36.28 14.34
C TRP A 33 11.95 -37.81 14.29
N LYS A 34 10.83 -38.44 13.93
CA LYS A 34 10.84 -39.73 13.23
C LYS A 34 9.80 -39.76 12.12
N ARG A 35 10.33 -39.93 10.91
CA ARG A 35 9.64 -40.36 9.70
C ARG A 35 8.93 -41.69 9.98
N SER A 36 7.65 -41.79 9.68
CA SER A 36 6.95 -43.05 9.50
C SER A 36 6.81 -43.32 8.00
N GLY A 37 7.58 -44.28 7.51
CA GLY A 37 7.37 -44.91 6.22
C GLY A 37 6.24 -45.93 6.31
N ALA A 38 5.46 -46.02 5.23
CA ALA A 38 4.59 -47.14 4.92
C ALA A 38 4.88 -47.58 3.47
N PRO A 39 4.66 -48.87 3.13
CA PRO A 39 5.65 -49.66 2.42
C PRO A 39 5.47 -49.70 0.90
N ALA A 40 6.58 -50.00 0.24
CA ALA A 40 6.68 -50.29 -1.18
C ALA A 40 6.08 -51.68 -1.51
N ASN A 41 5.24 -51.72 -2.54
CA ASN A 41 4.99 -52.93 -3.33
C ASN A 41 5.47 -52.71 -4.77
N ARG A 42 6.56 -53.42 -5.08
CA ARG A 42 6.99 -53.91 -6.41
C ARG A 42 5.91 -54.86 -6.95
N ILE A 43 5.66 -55.14 -8.23
CA ILE A 43 6.29 -54.95 -9.56
C ILE A 43 5.13 -55.22 -10.56
N CYS A 44 5.09 -54.55 -11.71
CA CYS A 44 4.94 -55.25 -13.00
C CYS A 44 5.30 -54.32 -14.17
N SER A 45 6.29 -54.78 -14.92
CA SER A 45 6.91 -54.20 -16.10
C SER A 45 5.96 -54.17 -17.30
N GLY A 46 5.85 -53.00 -17.94
CA GLY A 46 5.32 -52.84 -19.28
C GLY A 46 6.12 -51.79 -20.03
N PHE A 47 7.14 -52.23 -20.78
CA PHE A 47 7.84 -51.41 -21.76
C PHE A 47 6.86 -51.07 -22.89
N PHE A 48 6.50 -49.80 -23.04
CA PHE A 48 5.95 -49.27 -24.30
C PHE A 48 6.90 -48.21 -24.83
N VAL A 49 7.67 -48.61 -25.85
CA VAL A 49 8.45 -47.71 -26.70
C VAL A 49 7.47 -47.08 -27.68
N ALA A 50 7.20 -45.78 -27.52
CA ALA A 50 6.44 -45.03 -28.52
C ALA A 50 7.38 -44.65 -29.68
N GLN A 51 7.15 -45.21 -30.85
CA GLN A 51 7.80 -44.78 -32.09
C GLN A 51 7.21 -43.45 -32.58
N PRO A 52 8.02 -42.54 -33.17
CA PRO A 52 7.53 -41.29 -33.73
C PRO A 52 6.82 -41.52 -35.07
N SER A 53 5.56 -41.10 -35.17
CA SER A 53 4.79 -41.13 -36.42
C SER A 53 5.21 -40.01 -37.40
N PRO A 54 5.06 -40.18 -38.73
CA PRO A 54 5.69 -39.32 -39.73
C PRO A 54 5.07 -37.92 -39.81
N GLN A 55 5.93 -36.92 -40.02
CA GLN A 55 5.56 -35.54 -40.34
C GLN A 55 4.60 -35.49 -41.54
N ARG A 56 3.34 -35.11 -41.29
CA ARG A 56 2.43 -34.64 -42.34
C ARG A 56 2.53 -33.11 -42.41
N HIS A 57 3.18 -32.61 -43.46
CA HIS A 57 3.07 -31.23 -43.90
C HIS A 57 1.60 -30.88 -44.19
N ARG A 58 0.92 -30.28 -43.22
CA ARG A 58 -0.33 -29.55 -43.47
C ARG A 58 0.02 -28.11 -43.78
N ARG A 59 -0.14 -27.74 -45.07
CA ARG A 59 -0.18 -26.36 -45.54
C ARG A 59 -1.06 -25.54 -44.59
N ARG A 60 -0.48 -24.48 -43.99
CA ARG A 60 -1.20 -23.45 -43.26
C ARG A 60 -2.23 -22.83 -44.21
N ARG A 61 -3.48 -23.26 -44.10
CA ARG A 61 -4.62 -22.39 -44.43
C ARG A 61 -4.79 -21.51 -43.21
N THR A 62 -4.51 -20.22 -43.39
CA THR A 62 -4.89 -19.16 -42.46
C THR A 62 -6.40 -19.24 -42.27
N SER A 63 -6.82 -19.73 -41.10
CA SER A 63 -8.22 -19.68 -40.69
C SER A 63 -8.39 -18.47 -39.79
N ASP A 64 -9.02 -17.43 -40.33
CA ASP A 64 -9.55 -16.27 -39.61
C ASP A 64 -10.72 -16.70 -38.69
N ARG A 65 -10.42 -17.47 -37.64
CA ARG A 65 -11.39 -18.01 -36.65
C ARG A 65 -10.79 -18.14 -35.24
N GLU A 66 -9.89 -17.25 -34.85
CA GLU A 66 -9.41 -17.12 -33.46
C GLU A 66 -9.95 -15.84 -32.78
N ASP A 67 -11.09 -15.32 -33.22
CA ASP A 67 -11.77 -14.21 -32.56
C ASP A 67 -12.72 -14.72 -31.47
N GLN A 68 -12.42 -14.39 -30.21
CA GLN A 68 -13.25 -14.60 -29.01
C GLN A 68 -13.51 -16.05 -28.58
N GLU A 69 -12.44 -16.81 -28.30
CA GLU A 69 -12.58 -17.95 -27.41
C GLU A 69 -12.88 -17.43 -25.99
N VAL A 70 -14.12 -17.64 -25.52
CA VAL A 70 -14.53 -17.42 -24.12
C VAL A 70 -13.56 -18.22 -23.25
N SER A 71 -12.63 -17.52 -22.57
CA SER A 71 -11.70 -18.17 -21.66
C SER A 71 -12.48 -18.73 -20.48
N TYR A 72 -12.87 -20.02 -20.56
CA TYR A 72 -13.58 -20.72 -19.49
C TYR A 72 -12.88 -20.51 -18.15
N GLY A 73 -11.54 -20.56 -18.13
CA GLY A 73 -10.75 -20.31 -16.92
C GLY A 73 -10.96 -18.91 -16.33
N LEU A 74 -11.04 -17.88 -17.17
CA LEU A 74 -11.34 -16.52 -16.70
C LEU A 74 -12.75 -16.43 -16.11
N ASN A 75 -13.74 -17.01 -16.76
CA ASN A 75 -15.12 -17.04 -16.25
C ASN A 75 -15.22 -17.75 -14.90
N TRP A 76 -14.54 -18.90 -14.74
CA TRP A 76 -14.46 -19.60 -13.45
C TRP A 76 -13.79 -18.77 -12.37
N ALA A 77 -12.72 -18.05 -12.72
CA ALA A 77 -12.03 -17.19 -11.77
C ALA A 77 -12.90 -15.98 -11.35
N ILE A 78 -13.71 -15.43 -12.26
CA ILE A 78 -14.69 -14.38 -11.96
C ILE A 78 -15.84 -14.93 -11.10
N ALA A 79 -16.33 -16.14 -11.40
CA ALA A 79 -17.34 -16.84 -10.61
C ALA A 79 -16.86 -17.14 -9.17
N GLY A 80 -15.58 -17.50 -9.00
CA GLY A 80 -14.95 -17.65 -7.69
C GLY A 80 -14.91 -16.36 -6.86
N LYS A 81 -15.07 -15.19 -7.50
CA LYS A 81 -15.23 -13.87 -6.87
C LYS A 81 -16.70 -13.46 -6.70
N GLY A 82 -17.64 -14.37 -6.97
CA GLY A 82 -19.07 -14.18 -6.75
C GLY A 82 -19.82 -13.49 -7.89
N VAL A 83 -19.18 -13.30 -9.05
CA VAL A 83 -19.78 -12.70 -10.25
C VAL A 83 -19.99 -13.78 -11.31
N ILE A 84 -21.23 -13.99 -11.76
CA ILE A 84 -21.54 -14.96 -12.82
C ILE A 84 -21.53 -14.25 -14.17
N VAL A 85 -20.68 -14.73 -15.08
CA VAL A 85 -20.61 -14.20 -16.44
C VAL A 85 -21.79 -14.76 -17.24
N LYS A 86 -22.64 -13.87 -17.76
CA LYS A 86 -23.81 -14.26 -18.54
C LYS A 86 -23.52 -14.42 -20.02
N ASP A 87 -23.04 -13.35 -20.67
CA ASP A 87 -22.85 -13.34 -22.13
C ASP A 87 -21.38 -13.12 -22.51
N LYS A 88 -20.82 -11.94 -22.23
CA LYS A 88 -19.50 -11.54 -22.72
C LYS A 88 -18.58 -10.98 -21.64
N VAL A 89 -17.30 -11.33 -21.73
CA VAL A 89 -16.20 -10.71 -20.98
C VAL A 89 -15.19 -10.15 -21.97
N LEU A 90 -14.83 -8.89 -21.78
CA LEU A 90 -13.77 -8.19 -22.49
C LEU A 90 -12.57 -8.05 -21.55
N HIS A 91 -11.47 -8.71 -21.88
CA HIS A 91 -10.31 -8.86 -20.99
C HIS A 91 -9.12 -8.08 -21.52
N ASN A 92 -8.48 -7.29 -20.65
CA ASN A 92 -7.23 -6.56 -20.91
C ASN A 92 -7.24 -5.72 -22.20
N LEU A 93 -8.39 -5.13 -22.55
CA LEU A 93 -8.52 -4.31 -23.74
C LEU A 93 -7.59 -3.08 -23.68
N GLU A 94 -7.01 -2.74 -24.82
CA GLU A 94 -6.22 -1.52 -24.94
C GLU A 94 -7.13 -0.28 -24.85
N THR A 95 -6.54 0.86 -24.46
CA THR A 95 -7.29 2.13 -24.30
C THR A 95 -8.09 2.51 -25.56
N SER A 96 -7.54 2.27 -26.75
CA SER A 96 -8.22 2.56 -28.01
C SER A 96 -9.45 1.66 -28.25
N GLU A 97 -9.41 0.40 -27.79
CA GLU A 97 -10.53 -0.53 -27.86
C GLU A 97 -11.61 -0.19 -26.83
N LEU A 98 -11.21 0.20 -25.62
CA LEU A 98 -12.13 0.70 -24.60
C LEU A 98 -12.87 1.96 -25.08
N GLN A 99 -12.17 2.88 -25.76
CA GLN A 99 -12.77 4.08 -26.34
C GLN A 99 -13.76 3.74 -27.47
N LYS A 100 -13.42 2.79 -28.35
CA LYS A 100 -14.38 2.26 -29.34
C LYS A 100 -15.60 1.62 -28.67
N GLY A 101 -15.41 1.03 -27.48
CA GLY A 101 -16.45 0.50 -26.62
C GLY A 101 -17.21 1.54 -25.78
N GLY A 102 -17.00 2.84 -26.01
CA GLY A 102 -17.72 3.92 -25.33
C GLY A 102 -17.02 4.47 -24.08
N ALA A 103 -15.77 4.09 -23.80
CA ALA A 103 -15.01 4.71 -22.72
C ALA A 103 -14.77 6.20 -22.99
N THR A 104 -15.09 7.01 -22.00
CA THR A 104 -14.83 8.45 -21.96
C THR A 104 -13.94 8.78 -20.78
N TYR A 105 -13.21 9.88 -20.86
CA TYR A 105 -12.55 10.45 -19.69
C TYR A 105 -13.59 11.23 -18.89
N PRO A 106 -14.04 10.72 -17.72
CA PRO A 106 -14.94 11.49 -16.88
C PRO A 106 -14.20 12.70 -16.29
N ASP A 107 -14.97 13.71 -15.87
CA ASP A 107 -14.42 14.82 -15.11
C ASP A 107 -13.65 14.30 -13.89
N PHE A 108 -12.49 14.91 -13.61
CA PHE A 108 -11.71 14.57 -12.44
C PHE A 108 -12.54 14.85 -11.19
N LEU A 109 -12.68 13.85 -10.33
CA LEU A 109 -13.39 13.97 -9.06
C LEU A 109 -12.40 13.88 -7.90
N SER A 110 -12.73 14.60 -6.84
CA SER A 110 -12.03 14.54 -5.57
C SER A 110 -13.03 14.52 -4.42
N GLY A 111 -12.63 13.95 -3.28
CA GLY A 111 -13.44 13.92 -2.07
C GLY A 111 -14.51 12.84 -2.08
N ILE A 112 -14.34 11.78 -2.88
CA ILE A 112 -15.21 10.60 -2.78
C ILE A 112 -15.01 9.93 -1.41
N PRO A 113 -16.08 9.59 -0.67
CA PRO A 113 -15.96 8.91 0.61
C PRO A 113 -15.28 7.54 0.47
N LEU A 114 -14.22 7.33 1.25
CA LEU A 114 -13.57 6.03 1.41
C LEU A 114 -13.94 5.45 2.78
N HIS A 115 -14.30 4.17 2.82
CA HIS A 115 -14.49 3.38 4.03
C HIS A 115 -13.52 2.20 4.01
N VAL A 116 -12.89 1.89 5.13
CA VAL A 116 -11.91 0.79 5.19
C VAL A 116 -12.25 -0.15 6.34
N ARG A 117 -12.31 -1.44 6.06
CA ARG A 117 -12.37 -2.50 7.06
C ARG A 117 -10.99 -3.11 7.27
N GLY A 118 -10.64 -3.24 8.53
CA GLY A 118 -9.37 -3.75 9.03
C GLY A 118 -8.86 -2.85 10.15
N ASP A 119 -7.82 -3.28 10.85
CA ASP A 119 -7.11 -2.42 11.80
C ASP A 119 -6.26 -1.43 11.02
N VAL A 120 -6.78 -0.21 10.85
CA VAL A 120 -6.21 0.82 9.99
C VAL A 120 -6.08 2.12 10.74
N ILE A 121 -4.90 2.73 10.63
CA ILE A 121 -4.60 4.07 11.14
C ILE A 121 -4.86 5.06 10.01
N GLY A 122 -5.38 6.25 10.30
CA GLY A 122 -5.59 7.31 9.29
C GLY A 122 -6.98 7.95 9.28
N GLY A 123 -7.83 7.70 10.28
CA GLY A 123 -9.07 8.45 10.50
C GLY A 123 -10.18 8.20 9.48
N VAL A 124 -10.05 7.18 8.64
CA VAL A 124 -11.08 6.80 7.65
C VAL A 124 -12.21 6.06 8.36
N PRO A 125 -13.50 6.35 8.05
CA PRO A 125 -14.62 5.68 8.70
C PRO A 125 -14.58 4.17 8.44
N GLY A 126 -14.68 3.41 9.53
CA GLY A 126 -14.76 1.97 9.48
C GLY A 126 -16.04 1.47 8.82
N VAL A 127 -16.01 0.21 8.35
CA VAL A 127 -17.21 -0.53 7.92
C VAL A 127 -17.23 -1.90 8.57
N SER A 128 -18.39 -2.32 9.05
CA SER A 128 -18.52 -3.64 9.67
C SER A 128 -18.41 -4.78 8.64
N LYS A 129 -18.03 -5.97 9.11
CA LYS A 129 -18.02 -7.20 8.31
C LYS A 129 -19.36 -7.48 7.63
N ALA A 130 -20.47 -7.24 8.34
CA ALA A 130 -21.81 -7.45 7.83
C ALA A 130 -22.18 -6.44 6.73
N GLN A 131 -21.85 -5.16 6.92
CA GLN A 131 -22.07 -4.11 5.92
C GLN A 131 -21.28 -4.40 4.64
N PHE A 132 -19.99 -4.71 4.77
CA PHE A 132 -19.16 -5.04 3.60
C PHE A 132 -19.69 -6.27 2.86
N ALA A 133 -20.02 -7.35 3.58
CA ALA A 133 -20.56 -8.56 2.96
C ALA A 133 -21.89 -8.30 2.24
N LYS A 134 -22.77 -7.45 2.81
CA LYS A 134 -24.02 -7.03 2.17
C LYS A 134 -23.76 -6.22 0.90
N LEU A 135 -22.84 -5.26 0.95
CA LEU A 135 -22.44 -4.46 -0.22
C LEU A 135 -21.86 -5.34 -1.32
N LEU A 136 -20.92 -6.21 -0.98
CA LEU A 136 -20.29 -7.13 -1.92
C LEU A 136 -21.36 -7.98 -2.63
N LYS A 137 -22.30 -8.56 -1.88
CA LYS A 137 -23.40 -9.36 -2.45
C LYS A 137 -24.26 -8.55 -3.44
N LEU A 138 -24.60 -7.30 -3.10
CA LEU A 138 -25.39 -6.43 -3.99
C LEU A 138 -24.63 -6.08 -5.26
N VAL A 139 -23.34 -5.76 -5.13
CA VAL A 139 -22.47 -5.38 -6.25
C VAL A 139 -22.21 -6.56 -7.17
N THR A 140 -21.89 -7.74 -6.63
CA THR A 140 -21.65 -8.91 -7.46
C THR A 140 -22.92 -9.42 -8.13
N PHE A 141 -24.08 -9.29 -7.46
CA PHE A 141 -25.38 -9.57 -8.09
C PHE A 141 -25.65 -8.63 -9.26
N HIS A 142 -25.40 -7.33 -9.09
CA HIS A 142 -25.51 -6.35 -10.18
C HIS A 142 -24.58 -6.71 -11.34
N LEU A 143 -23.29 -6.92 -11.09
CA LEU A 143 -22.31 -7.30 -12.12
C LEU A 143 -22.70 -8.60 -12.85
N SER A 144 -23.29 -9.57 -12.14
CA SER A 144 -23.77 -10.82 -12.76
C SER A 144 -24.97 -10.64 -13.69
N SER A 145 -25.70 -9.52 -13.56
CA SER A 145 -26.83 -9.19 -14.44
C SER A 145 -26.40 -8.47 -15.72
N ILE A 146 -25.15 -7.99 -15.78
CA ILE A 146 -24.61 -7.25 -16.93
C ILE A 146 -24.25 -8.24 -18.04
N SER A 147 -24.66 -7.93 -19.27
CA SER A 147 -24.39 -8.76 -20.44
C SER A 147 -22.91 -8.72 -20.85
N CYS A 148 -22.25 -7.56 -20.74
CA CYS A 148 -20.87 -7.36 -21.14
C CYS A 148 -20.04 -6.79 -19.99
N LEU A 149 -19.16 -7.61 -19.42
CA LEU A 149 -18.23 -7.21 -18.36
C LEU A 149 -16.87 -6.84 -18.93
N TYR A 150 -16.24 -5.84 -18.33
CA TYR A 150 -14.87 -5.42 -18.63
C TYR A 150 -13.96 -5.88 -17.49
N VAL A 151 -12.91 -6.60 -17.83
CA VAL A 151 -11.96 -7.17 -16.88
C VAL A 151 -10.57 -6.69 -17.21
N GLN A 152 -9.87 -6.15 -16.21
CA GLN A 152 -8.49 -5.71 -16.34
C GLN A 152 -7.66 -6.35 -15.25
N ASP A 153 -6.65 -7.09 -15.65
CA ASP A 153 -5.63 -7.61 -14.76
C ASP A 153 -4.41 -6.69 -14.77
N GLY A 154 -3.77 -6.56 -13.63
CA GLY A 154 -2.59 -5.73 -13.44
C GLY A 154 -1.94 -6.00 -12.09
N ALA A 155 -1.02 -5.13 -11.68
CA ALA A 155 -0.39 -5.23 -10.38
C ALA A 155 -0.12 -3.87 -9.74
N ILE A 156 -0.01 -3.89 -8.41
CA ILE A 156 0.57 -2.81 -7.62
C ILE A 156 1.95 -3.23 -7.18
N GLY A 157 2.95 -2.40 -7.45
CA GLY A 157 4.36 -2.75 -7.32
C GLY A 157 4.99 -2.99 -8.70
N SER A 158 6.11 -2.30 -8.92
CA SER A 158 6.81 -2.32 -10.21
C SER A 158 7.61 -3.59 -10.46
N SER A 159 7.61 -4.62 -9.60
CA SER A 159 8.36 -5.86 -9.82
C SER A 159 7.53 -7.10 -9.55
N ALA A 160 7.58 -8.07 -10.48
CA ALA A 160 6.94 -9.37 -10.30
C ALA A 160 7.47 -10.17 -9.09
N GLU A 161 8.63 -9.81 -8.54
CA GLU A 161 9.17 -10.44 -7.33
C GLU A 161 8.44 -10.03 -6.06
N CYS A 162 7.89 -8.81 -6.03
CA CYS A 162 7.22 -8.25 -4.88
C CYS A 162 6.15 -7.25 -5.33
N ASP A 163 5.12 -7.77 -5.98
CA ASP A 163 3.92 -7.02 -6.33
C ASP A 163 2.67 -7.65 -5.70
N ALA A 164 1.55 -6.96 -5.79
CA ALA A 164 0.23 -7.47 -5.49
C ALA A 164 -0.59 -7.50 -6.78
N LYS A 165 -1.00 -8.70 -7.23
CA LYS A 165 -1.82 -8.85 -8.42
C LYS A 165 -3.23 -8.34 -8.16
N VAL A 166 -3.78 -7.62 -9.14
CA VAL A 166 -5.08 -6.96 -9.06
C VAL A 166 -5.92 -7.39 -10.25
N ARG A 167 -7.16 -7.83 -9.97
CA ARG A 167 -8.21 -8.01 -10.98
C ARG A 167 -9.29 -6.96 -10.80
N VAL A 168 -9.55 -6.19 -11.83
CA VAL A 168 -10.70 -5.29 -11.92
C VAL A 168 -11.82 -6.01 -12.64
N ILE A 169 -13.04 -5.96 -12.09
CA ILE A 169 -14.28 -6.43 -12.72
C ILE A 169 -15.24 -5.24 -12.76
N SER A 170 -15.67 -4.85 -13.95
CA SER A 170 -16.43 -3.62 -14.15
C SER A 170 -17.58 -3.77 -15.14
N ASP A 171 -18.66 -3.03 -14.89
CA ASP A 171 -19.74 -2.81 -15.85
C ASP A 171 -19.47 -1.61 -16.79
N ASN A 172 -18.39 -0.87 -16.55
CA ASN A 172 -18.08 0.39 -17.21
C ASN A 172 -16.68 0.38 -17.84
N PRO A 173 -16.57 0.64 -19.17
CA PRO A 173 -15.27 0.67 -19.86
C PRO A 173 -14.40 1.88 -19.45
N SER A 174 -14.99 3.03 -19.09
CA SER A 174 -14.26 4.19 -18.57
C SER A 174 -13.59 3.88 -17.23
N ALA A 175 -14.24 3.09 -16.37
CA ALA A 175 -13.66 2.69 -15.09
C ALA A 175 -12.43 1.81 -15.30
N VAL A 176 -12.50 0.84 -16.22
CA VAL A 176 -11.36 0.00 -16.58
C VAL A 176 -10.23 0.82 -17.21
N MET A 177 -10.56 1.76 -18.10
CA MET A 177 -9.58 2.66 -18.72
C MET A 177 -8.83 3.51 -17.69
N LEU A 178 -9.51 4.02 -16.66
CA LEU A 178 -8.85 4.79 -15.61
C LEU A 178 -8.04 3.90 -14.66
N LEU A 179 -8.58 2.75 -14.27
CA LEU A 179 -7.89 1.82 -13.38
C LEU A 179 -6.67 1.16 -14.06
N SER A 180 -6.70 0.92 -15.37
CA SER A 180 -5.53 0.44 -16.12
C SER A 180 -4.38 1.45 -16.16
N ASN A 181 -4.63 2.74 -15.89
CA ASN A 181 -3.59 3.75 -15.73
C ASN A 181 -2.98 3.77 -14.31
N VAL A 182 -3.67 3.19 -13.33
CA VAL A 182 -3.18 3.06 -11.94
C VAL A 182 -2.37 1.78 -11.75
N LEU A 183 -2.64 0.74 -12.54
CA LEU A 183 -2.02 -0.58 -12.44
C LEU A 183 -0.81 -0.74 -13.37
N TRP A 184 0.18 -1.49 -12.92
CA TRP A 184 1.25 -2.02 -13.78
C TRP A 184 0.71 -3.10 -14.71
N LYS A 185 1.15 -3.12 -15.98
CA LYS A 185 0.86 -4.24 -16.89
C LYS A 185 1.57 -5.49 -16.39
N ILE A 186 0.88 -6.63 -16.47
CA ILE A 186 1.43 -7.94 -16.13
C ILE A 186 1.28 -8.89 -17.31
N PRO A 187 2.10 -9.96 -17.40
CA PRO A 187 1.92 -10.99 -18.41
C PRO A 187 0.56 -11.68 -18.30
N ASP A 188 0.00 -12.07 -19.43
CA ASP A 188 -1.21 -12.89 -19.49
C ASP A 188 -0.98 -14.18 -18.69
N ARG A 189 -1.90 -14.51 -17.77
CA ARG A 189 -1.87 -15.61 -16.79
C ARG A 189 -1.12 -15.36 -15.48
N ALA A 190 -0.37 -14.27 -15.31
CA ALA A 190 0.36 -14.03 -14.05
C ALA A 190 -0.56 -14.05 -12.81
N ILE A 191 -1.79 -13.54 -12.95
CA ILE A 191 -2.78 -13.54 -11.87
C ILE A 191 -3.38 -14.93 -11.57
N SER A 192 -3.43 -15.83 -12.56
CA SER A 192 -3.98 -17.18 -12.39
C SER A 192 -3.09 -18.07 -11.53
N HIS A 193 -1.80 -17.73 -11.45
CA HIS A 193 -0.82 -18.37 -10.59
C HIS A 193 -0.68 -17.68 -9.23
N ASP A 194 -1.36 -16.56 -9.02
CA ASP A 194 -1.32 -15.83 -7.77
C ASP A 194 -2.25 -16.46 -6.73
N THR A 195 -1.72 -16.69 -5.53
CA THR A 195 -2.47 -17.33 -4.44
C THR A 195 -3.40 -16.36 -3.71
N SER A 196 -3.22 -15.05 -3.86
CA SER A 196 -3.93 -14.03 -3.11
C SER A 196 -4.19 -12.75 -3.94
N PRO A 197 -4.86 -12.84 -5.11
CA PRO A 197 -5.09 -11.66 -5.94
C PRO A 197 -6.15 -10.74 -5.31
N LEU A 198 -5.84 -9.45 -5.29
CA LEU A 198 -6.77 -8.39 -4.89
C LEU A 198 -7.83 -8.22 -5.98
N THR A 199 -9.09 -8.00 -5.59
CA THR A 199 -10.20 -7.81 -6.53
C THR A 199 -10.84 -6.44 -6.37
N ILE A 200 -10.94 -5.68 -7.46
CA ILE A 200 -11.67 -4.41 -7.53
C ILE A 200 -12.98 -4.66 -8.26
N TYR A 201 -14.10 -4.35 -7.62
CA TYR A 201 -15.43 -4.36 -8.21
C TYR A 201 -15.83 -2.92 -8.49
N ALA A 202 -15.83 -2.52 -9.76
CA ALA A 202 -16.20 -1.17 -10.16
C ALA A 202 -17.59 -1.17 -10.81
N THR A 203 -18.54 -0.45 -10.21
CA THR A 203 -19.90 -0.34 -10.75
C THR A 203 -20.26 1.13 -10.97
N SER A 204 -20.66 1.46 -12.19
CA SER A 204 -21.18 2.80 -12.52
C SER A 204 -22.51 3.12 -11.85
N SER A 205 -23.30 2.08 -11.52
CA SER A 205 -24.59 2.22 -10.86
C SER A 205 -24.46 2.36 -9.34
N ILE A 206 -25.25 3.26 -8.74
CA ILE A 206 -25.46 3.33 -7.29
C ILE A 206 -26.96 3.14 -7.01
N SER A 207 -27.38 1.90 -6.73
CA SER A 207 -28.77 1.67 -6.31
C SER A 207 -29.03 2.23 -4.90
N ASN A 208 -30.28 2.59 -4.60
CA ASN A 208 -30.65 3.06 -3.26
C ASN A 208 -30.37 1.98 -2.19
N ASN A 209 -30.51 0.71 -2.54
CA ASN A 209 -30.18 -0.43 -1.67
C ASN A 209 -28.70 -0.46 -1.29
N VAL A 210 -27.82 0.01 -2.18
CA VAL A 210 -26.38 0.10 -1.94
C VAL A 210 -26.04 1.31 -1.06
N LYS A 211 -26.68 2.48 -1.28
CA LYS A 211 -26.48 3.67 -0.44
C LYS A 211 -26.88 3.42 1.01
N THR A 212 -28.03 2.80 1.24
CA THR A 212 -28.58 2.58 2.59
C THR A 212 -27.69 1.70 3.50
N VAL A 213 -26.75 0.92 2.95
CA VAL A 213 -25.85 0.09 3.78
C VAL A 213 -24.81 0.92 4.55
N LEU A 214 -24.36 2.03 3.95
CA LEU A 214 -23.41 2.96 4.57
C LEU A 214 -24.12 4.10 5.32
N GLY A 215 -25.44 4.17 5.22
CA GLY A 215 -26.29 5.20 5.83
C GLY A 215 -26.91 6.15 4.80
N SER A 216 -27.84 6.99 5.25
CA SER A 216 -28.46 8.02 4.39
C SER A 216 -27.65 9.30 4.48
N GLY A 217 -27.00 9.71 3.38
CA GLY A 217 -26.22 10.94 3.32
C GLY A 217 -26.02 11.43 1.88
N THR A 218 -26.07 12.74 1.68
CA THR A 218 -25.84 13.40 0.37
C THR A 218 -24.40 13.24 -0.13
N GLN A 219 -23.46 12.95 0.78
CA GLN A 219 -22.04 12.69 0.48
C GLN A 219 -21.80 11.53 -0.50
N TYR A 220 -22.77 10.61 -0.63
CA TYR A 220 -22.69 9.46 -1.53
C TYR A 220 -23.34 9.70 -2.90
N ALA A 221 -23.70 10.95 -3.23
CA ALA A 221 -24.36 11.29 -4.49
C ALA A 221 -23.50 10.93 -5.72
N ASN A 222 -22.20 11.21 -5.65
CA ASN A 222 -21.26 10.99 -6.75
C ASN A 222 -20.65 9.59 -6.77
N GLY A 223 -20.68 8.86 -5.65
CA GLY A 223 -20.03 7.57 -5.50
C GLY A 223 -19.43 7.37 -4.12
N PHE A 224 -18.86 6.21 -3.89
CA PHE A 224 -18.08 5.88 -2.71
C PHE A 224 -17.14 4.70 -2.97
N ALA A 225 -16.12 4.57 -2.14
CA ALA A 225 -15.20 3.44 -2.13
C ALA A 225 -15.26 2.70 -0.79
N VAL A 226 -15.24 1.37 -0.83
CA VAL A 226 -15.17 0.53 0.38
C VAL A 226 -14.11 -0.54 0.19
N ALA A 227 -13.08 -0.51 1.02
CA ALA A 227 -12.00 -1.48 1.04
C ALA A 227 -12.16 -2.46 2.21
N ASP A 228 -11.86 -3.73 1.98
CA ASP A 228 -11.70 -4.75 3.02
C ASP A 228 -10.30 -5.37 2.86
N ILE A 229 -9.41 -5.01 3.78
CA ILE A 229 -8.00 -5.42 3.74
C ILE A 229 -7.89 -6.94 3.92
N GLU A 230 -8.66 -7.52 4.85
CA GLU A 230 -8.64 -8.97 5.13
C GLU A 230 -9.12 -9.79 3.93
N ARG A 231 -10.09 -9.26 3.18
CA ARG A 231 -10.62 -9.93 1.96
C ARG A 231 -9.89 -9.55 0.68
N SER A 232 -8.91 -8.65 0.73
CA SER A 232 -8.24 -8.07 -0.44
C SER A 232 -9.25 -7.66 -1.51
N SER A 233 -10.28 -6.92 -1.12
CA SER A 233 -11.41 -6.57 -1.98
C SER A 233 -11.76 -5.10 -1.86
N LEU A 234 -11.88 -4.42 -3.00
CA LEU A 234 -12.27 -3.01 -3.11
C LEU A 234 -13.54 -2.88 -3.92
N ILE A 235 -14.52 -2.16 -3.40
CA ILE A 235 -15.76 -1.83 -4.08
C ILE A 235 -15.71 -0.35 -4.43
N LEU A 236 -15.87 -0.01 -5.71
CA LEU A 236 -15.99 1.34 -6.23
C LEU A 236 -17.37 1.50 -6.85
N CYS A 237 -18.24 2.31 -6.23
CA CYS A 237 -19.59 2.54 -6.74
C CYS A 237 -19.73 3.97 -7.29
N GLY A 238 -20.55 4.13 -8.33
CA GLY A 238 -20.78 5.41 -8.97
C GLY A 238 -19.55 5.87 -9.73
N LYS A 239 -19.18 7.13 -9.54
CA LYS A 239 -17.99 7.74 -10.15
C LYS A 239 -16.74 7.63 -9.27
N ALA A 240 -16.74 6.76 -8.25
CA ALA A 240 -15.60 6.59 -7.34
C ALA A 240 -14.29 6.21 -8.07
N PHE A 241 -14.39 5.48 -9.19
CA PHE A 241 -13.24 5.13 -10.02
C PHE A 241 -12.54 6.34 -10.68
N ALA A 242 -13.19 7.52 -10.72
CA ALA A 242 -12.62 8.74 -11.27
C ALA A 242 -11.79 9.55 -10.26
N ASP A 243 -11.88 9.24 -8.97
CA ASP A 243 -11.04 9.83 -7.94
C ASP A 243 -9.77 8.97 -7.79
N SER A 244 -8.71 9.35 -8.50
CA SER A 244 -7.47 8.55 -8.51
C SER A 244 -6.75 8.53 -7.16
N ALA A 245 -6.93 9.56 -6.33
CA ALA A 245 -6.26 9.67 -5.04
C ALA A 245 -6.83 8.64 -4.06
N ILE A 246 -8.15 8.58 -3.90
CA ILE A 246 -8.78 7.61 -2.99
C ILE A 246 -8.56 6.17 -3.44
N VAL A 247 -8.47 5.92 -4.75
CA VAL A 247 -8.18 4.60 -5.29
C VAL A 247 -6.75 4.18 -4.91
N LYS A 248 -5.77 5.07 -5.08
CA LYS A 248 -4.38 4.81 -4.70
C LYS A 248 -4.22 4.66 -3.20
N ASP A 249 -4.90 5.47 -2.40
CA ASP A 249 -4.90 5.35 -0.93
C ASP A 249 -5.45 3.99 -0.47
N ALA A 250 -6.60 3.58 -1.03
CA ALA A 250 -7.18 2.27 -0.74
C ALA A 250 -6.28 1.12 -1.18
N LEU A 251 -5.67 1.20 -2.37
CA LEU A 251 -4.75 0.18 -2.88
C LEU A 251 -3.48 0.10 -2.06
N THR A 252 -2.92 1.23 -1.62
CA THR A 252 -1.75 1.27 -0.74
C THR A 252 -2.04 0.54 0.57
N ALA A 253 -3.20 0.82 1.19
CA ALA A 253 -3.63 0.17 2.41
C ALA A 253 -3.80 -1.35 2.24
N MET A 254 -4.52 -1.79 1.20
CA MET A 254 -4.83 -3.22 1.02
C MET A 254 -3.63 -4.05 0.55
N THR A 255 -2.69 -3.45 -0.18
CA THR A 255 -1.55 -4.18 -0.73
C THR A 255 -0.40 -4.29 0.26
N ALA A 256 -0.31 -3.40 1.26
CA ALA A 256 0.72 -3.46 2.30
C ALA A 256 0.90 -4.85 2.95
N PRO A 257 -0.15 -5.56 3.43
CA PRO A 257 0.02 -6.91 3.99
C PRO A 257 0.44 -7.95 2.94
N ILE A 258 -0.01 -7.83 1.69
CA ILE A 258 0.36 -8.74 0.60
C ILE A 258 1.86 -8.60 0.28
N LEU A 259 2.33 -7.36 0.17
CA LEU A 259 3.74 -7.03 -0.09
C LEU A 259 4.63 -7.47 1.07
N SER A 260 4.17 -7.27 2.31
CA SER A 260 4.86 -7.73 3.52
C SER A 260 5.00 -9.25 3.56
N ALA A 261 3.94 -9.99 3.24
CA ALA A 261 3.98 -11.45 3.16
C ALA A 261 4.92 -11.96 2.05
N ARG A 262 5.20 -11.14 1.03
CA ARG A 262 6.16 -11.44 -0.06
C ARG A 262 7.59 -10.99 0.26
N GLY A 263 7.86 -10.54 1.48
CA GLY A 263 9.20 -10.11 1.92
C GLY A 263 9.57 -8.68 1.53
N GLY A 264 8.60 -7.87 1.11
CA GLY A 264 8.77 -6.44 0.90
C GLY A 264 8.41 -5.62 2.14
N LEU A 265 9.10 -4.53 2.37
CA LEU A 265 8.78 -3.51 3.36
C LEU A 265 8.09 -2.33 2.66
N PRO A 266 6.74 -2.25 2.69
CA PRO A 266 6.03 -1.11 2.12
C PRO A 266 6.21 0.12 3.01
N VAL A 267 6.64 1.23 2.42
CA VAL A 267 6.87 2.49 3.11
C VAL A 267 6.23 3.67 2.36
N PRO A 268 5.70 4.69 3.07
CA PRO A 268 5.12 5.89 2.47
C PRO A 268 6.22 6.88 2.09
N GLY A 269 7.04 6.48 1.11
CA GLY A 269 8.13 7.28 0.58
C GLY A 269 8.15 7.27 -0.94
N TRP A 270 9.10 8.00 -1.49
CA TRP A 270 9.36 8.09 -2.92
C TRP A 270 10.72 7.52 -3.25
N ILE A 271 10.87 7.03 -4.48
CA ILE A 271 12.17 6.61 -5.02
C ILE A 271 12.54 7.59 -6.13
N LEU A 272 13.77 8.09 -6.07
CA LEU A 272 14.35 8.96 -7.08
C LEU A 272 15.70 8.44 -7.55
N ASN A 273 16.00 8.67 -8.82
CA ASN A 273 17.31 8.39 -9.38
C ASN A 273 18.07 9.70 -9.53
N PHE A 274 19.16 9.86 -8.78
CA PHE A 274 19.96 11.07 -8.80
C PHE A 274 21.45 10.75 -8.79
N GLY A 275 22.21 11.28 -9.75
CA GLY A 275 23.65 11.06 -9.83
C GLY A 275 24.05 9.58 -9.97
N GLY A 276 23.21 8.76 -10.61
CA GLY A 276 23.42 7.31 -10.70
C GLY A 276 23.08 6.50 -9.44
N SER A 277 22.65 7.18 -8.36
CA SER A 277 22.19 6.57 -7.11
C SER A 277 20.68 6.43 -7.08
N THR A 278 20.20 5.32 -6.51
CA THR A 278 18.78 5.15 -6.16
C THR A 278 18.58 5.61 -4.73
N VAL A 279 17.74 6.60 -4.52
CA VAL A 279 17.55 7.22 -3.22
C VAL A 279 16.11 7.03 -2.77
N LEU A 280 15.94 6.58 -1.52
CA LEU A 280 14.64 6.53 -0.86
C LEU A 280 14.42 7.84 -0.10
N LEU A 281 13.31 8.50 -0.37
CA LEU A 281 12.97 9.80 0.16
C LEU A 281 11.70 9.73 1.00
N PHE A 282 11.78 10.19 2.25
CA PHE A 282 10.64 10.40 3.13
C PHE A 282 10.43 11.90 3.31
N ALA A 283 9.27 12.41 2.90
CA ALA A 283 9.00 13.83 2.94
C ALA A 283 7.51 14.14 3.21
N PRO A 284 7.21 15.30 3.81
CA PRO A 284 5.86 15.85 3.80
C PRO A 284 5.38 16.08 2.37
N VAL A 285 4.12 15.70 2.08
CA VAL A 285 3.57 15.77 0.72
C VAL A 285 3.53 17.20 0.18
N GLU A 286 3.40 18.22 1.04
CA GLU A 286 3.37 19.62 0.63
C GLU A 286 4.66 20.02 -0.06
N ILE A 287 5.79 19.54 0.46
CA ILE A 287 7.12 19.79 -0.11
C ILE A 287 7.20 19.11 -1.46
N MET A 288 6.77 17.84 -1.51
CA MET A 288 6.76 17.07 -2.74
C MET A 288 5.92 17.74 -3.82
N MET A 289 4.72 18.24 -3.50
CA MET A 289 3.84 18.89 -4.46
C MET A 289 4.35 20.26 -4.93
N SER A 290 5.21 20.91 -4.15
CA SER A 290 5.72 22.26 -4.44
C SER A 290 7.01 22.31 -5.27
N CYS A 291 7.74 21.18 -5.42
CA CYS A 291 9.05 21.14 -6.06
C CYS A 291 9.05 20.37 -7.39
N VAL A 292 8.95 21.09 -8.50
CA VAL A 292 8.93 20.52 -9.86
C VAL A 292 10.22 19.78 -10.21
N GLU A 293 11.36 20.28 -9.73
CA GLU A 293 12.68 19.68 -9.98
C GLU A 293 12.79 18.28 -9.39
N ILE A 294 12.13 18.04 -8.25
CA ILE A 294 12.10 16.70 -7.64
C ILE A 294 11.26 15.77 -8.51
N HIS A 295 10.12 16.23 -9.06
CA HIS A 295 9.23 15.41 -9.89
C HIS A 295 9.93 14.81 -11.11
N ASN A 296 10.88 15.54 -11.70
CA ASN A 296 11.66 15.06 -12.83
C ASN A 296 12.65 13.93 -12.46
N ALA A 297 13.06 13.86 -11.19
CA ALA A 297 13.96 12.81 -10.69
C ALA A 297 13.21 11.61 -10.10
N LEU A 298 11.91 11.77 -9.79
CA LEU A 298 11.08 10.71 -9.24
C LEU A 298 10.81 9.60 -10.24
N LEU A 299 10.86 8.35 -9.77
CA LEU A 299 10.40 7.21 -10.53
C LEU A 299 8.88 7.08 -10.55
N SER A 300 8.23 7.60 -9.52
CA SER A 300 6.77 7.79 -9.44
C SER A 300 6.45 9.05 -8.68
N ILE A 301 5.50 9.84 -9.19
CA ILE A 301 4.97 11.03 -8.49
C ILE A 301 4.10 10.62 -7.29
N ASP A 302 3.52 9.43 -7.35
CA ASP A 302 2.68 8.90 -6.29
C ASP A 302 3.53 8.33 -5.16
N CYS A 303 3.08 8.58 -3.93
CA CYS A 303 3.73 8.03 -2.75
C CYS A 303 3.54 6.51 -2.68
N GLY A 304 4.58 5.80 -2.25
CA GLY A 304 4.55 4.36 -2.06
C GLY A 304 5.76 3.69 -2.68
N ALA A 305 6.64 3.21 -1.80
CA ALA A 305 7.81 2.42 -2.16
C ALA A 305 7.79 1.08 -1.43
N VAL A 306 8.40 0.06 -2.00
CA VAL A 306 8.63 -1.22 -1.33
C VAL A 306 10.11 -1.53 -1.39
N ILE A 307 10.69 -1.84 -0.24
CA ILE A 307 12.10 -2.22 -0.12
C ILE A 307 12.17 -3.71 0.18
N SER A 308 13.04 -4.44 -0.51
CA SER A 308 13.22 -5.87 -0.30
C SER A 308 14.70 -6.23 -0.32
N SER A 309 15.02 -7.46 0.07
CA SER A 309 16.39 -7.99 -0.02
C SER A 309 16.94 -8.03 -1.45
N LYS A 310 16.09 -7.99 -2.48
CA LYS A 310 16.49 -8.04 -3.89
C LYS A 310 16.63 -6.67 -4.55
N GLY A 311 15.97 -5.65 -4.01
CA GLY A 311 15.89 -4.34 -4.63
C GLY A 311 14.74 -3.51 -4.09
N SER A 312 14.36 -2.50 -4.85
CA SER A 312 13.23 -1.63 -4.52
C SER A 312 12.19 -1.58 -5.64
N THR A 313 10.98 -1.17 -5.31
CA THR A 313 9.89 -1.00 -6.26
C THR A 313 9.04 0.21 -5.89
N VAL A 314 8.32 0.76 -6.87
CA VAL A 314 7.30 1.78 -6.66
C VAL A 314 5.91 1.17 -6.82
N LEU A 315 4.93 1.64 -6.04
CA LEU A 315 3.58 1.06 -6.08
C LEU A 315 2.86 1.35 -7.39
N PHE A 316 2.95 2.59 -7.89
CA PHE A 316 2.18 3.08 -9.03
C PHE A 316 3.09 3.52 -10.20
N PRO A 317 2.67 3.28 -11.46
CA PRO A 317 3.42 3.67 -12.65
C PRO A 317 3.38 5.17 -12.91
N THR A 318 4.41 5.65 -13.61
CA THR A 318 4.35 6.97 -14.26
C THR A 318 3.76 6.85 -15.66
N LYS A 319 3.27 7.97 -16.20
CA LYS A 319 2.70 7.97 -17.56
C LYS A 319 3.67 7.46 -18.64
N ALA A 320 4.98 7.55 -18.40
CA ALA A 320 6.03 7.23 -19.37
C ALA A 320 6.44 5.75 -19.40
N SER A 321 6.25 4.98 -18.32
CA SER A 321 6.64 3.57 -18.25
C SER A 321 5.60 2.74 -17.51
N ARG A 322 5.13 1.68 -18.15
CA ARG A 322 4.12 0.74 -17.62
C ARG A 322 4.63 -0.69 -17.53
N GLU A 323 5.90 -0.89 -17.83
CA GLU A 323 6.55 -2.19 -17.74
C GLU A 323 7.11 -2.40 -16.34
N GLN A 324 6.83 -3.57 -15.78
CA GLN A 324 7.39 -3.93 -14.49
C GLN A 324 8.91 -4.05 -14.59
N LYS A 325 9.61 -3.30 -13.75
CA LYS A 325 11.03 -3.34 -13.55
C LYS A 325 11.37 -3.29 -12.05
N LEU A 326 12.19 -4.24 -11.63
CA LEU A 326 12.86 -4.20 -10.33
C LEU A 326 13.91 -3.08 -10.36
N LEU A 327 13.88 -2.24 -9.34
CA LEU A 327 14.87 -1.20 -9.14
C LEU A 327 15.98 -1.71 -8.24
N THR A 328 17.16 -1.13 -8.35
CA THR A 328 18.27 -1.38 -7.42
C THR A 328 17.86 -1.03 -5.99
N LYS A 329 18.55 -1.61 -5.01
CA LYS A 329 18.39 -1.21 -3.61
C LYS A 329 18.71 0.28 -3.45
N PRO A 330 18.04 0.99 -2.52
CA PRO A 330 18.41 2.36 -2.20
C PRO A 330 19.86 2.40 -1.71
N THR A 331 20.69 3.23 -2.34
CA THR A 331 22.07 3.47 -1.92
C THR A 331 22.14 4.55 -0.83
N ALA A 332 21.06 5.30 -0.62
CA ALA A 332 20.91 6.25 0.48
C ALA A 332 19.44 6.43 0.86
N VAL A 333 19.21 6.83 2.11
CA VAL A 333 17.89 7.24 2.62
C VAL A 333 17.94 8.70 3.03
N ILE A 334 16.98 9.49 2.55
CA ILE A 334 16.83 10.90 2.87
C ILE A 334 15.51 11.10 3.62
N ILE A 335 15.60 11.69 4.80
CA ILE A 335 14.45 12.12 5.58
C ILE A 335 14.36 13.63 5.46
N VAL A 336 13.19 14.14 5.11
CA VAL A 336 12.94 15.57 4.96
C VAL A 336 12.09 16.03 6.12
N SER A 337 12.57 17.08 6.75
CA SER A 337 11.90 17.76 7.85
C SER A 337 11.69 19.22 7.49
N SER A 338 10.76 19.89 8.16
CA SER A 338 10.58 21.34 7.99
C SER A 338 10.61 21.99 9.35
N ASP A 339 11.76 22.58 9.67
CA ASP A 339 11.97 23.30 10.92
C ASP A 339 12.34 24.76 10.64
N SER A 340 11.46 25.66 11.09
CA SER A 340 11.69 27.10 11.03
C SER A 340 12.43 27.65 12.26
N SER A 341 12.64 26.85 13.32
CA SER A 341 13.33 27.32 14.53
C SER A 341 14.85 27.47 14.35
N GLY A 342 15.40 26.80 13.34
CA GLY A 342 16.83 26.72 13.09
C GLY A 342 17.55 25.71 13.99
N ALA A 343 16.79 24.80 14.61
CA ALA A 343 17.34 23.71 15.41
C ALA A 343 17.85 22.55 14.53
N ILE A 344 17.16 22.25 13.42
CA ILE A 344 17.62 21.25 12.45
C ILE A 344 18.55 21.94 11.43
N PRO A 345 19.80 21.45 11.25
CA PRO A 345 20.70 21.98 10.22
C PRO A 345 20.14 21.71 8.82
N SER A 346 20.64 22.44 7.81
CA SER A 346 20.17 22.28 6.42
C SER A 346 20.31 20.85 5.91
N VAL A 347 21.42 20.19 6.24
CA VAL A 347 21.65 18.77 5.97
C VAL A 347 22.54 18.18 7.06
N CYS A 348 22.28 16.96 7.48
CA CYS A 348 23.18 16.20 8.34
C CYS A 348 23.10 14.69 8.08
N LYS A 349 24.19 13.98 8.41
CA LYS A 349 24.23 12.52 8.41
C LYS A 349 23.59 11.99 9.68
N LEU A 350 22.79 10.94 9.55
CA LEU A 350 22.12 10.26 10.65
C LEU A 350 22.70 8.86 10.86
N SER A 351 22.75 8.42 12.12
CA SER A 351 22.83 7.00 12.41
C SER A 351 21.51 6.29 12.04
N PRO A 352 21.50 4.95 11.84
CA PRO A 352 20.27 4.21 11.57
C PRO A 352 19.17 4.45 12.63
N GLY A 353 19.56 4.58 13.90
CA GLY A 353 18.65 4.83 15.01
C GLY A 353 18.03 6.23 14.96
N GLN A 354 18.84 7.25 14.64
CA GLN A 354 18.33 8.60 14.42
C GLN A 354 17.42 8.67 13.19
N ALA A 355 17.78 7.99 12.10
CA ALA A 355 16.93 7.93 10.90
C ALA A 355 15.56 7.33 11.22
N ALA A 356 15.52 6.19 11.90
CA ALA A 356 14.26 5.58 12.32
C ALA A 356 13.46 6.48 13.27
N TYR A 357 14.13 7.22 14.17
CA TYR A 357 13.48 8.16 15.09
C TYR A 357 12.84 9.36 14.37
N HIS A 358 13.57 9.99 13.43
CA HIS A 358 13.04 11.10 12.62
C HIS A 358 11.93 10.62 11.68
N PHE A 359 12.07 9.43 11.10
CA PHE A 359 11.02 8.79 10.30
C PHE A 359 9.76 8.52 11.13
N LEU A 360 9.90 7.90 12.31
CA LEU A 360 8.78 7.63 13.21
C LEU A 360 8.07 8.91 13.66
N ALA A 361 8.80 10.00 13.87
CA ALA A 361 8.24 11.29 14.23
C ALA A 361 7.47 11.94 13.07
N GLY A 362 8.08 11.93 11.87
CA GLY A 362 7.57 12.60 10.67
C GLY A 362 7.26 14.08 10.94
N TYR A 363 8.25 14.80 11.47
CA TYR A 363 8.08 16.19 11.87
C TYR A 363 8.01 17.13 10.67
N HIS A 364 7.05 18.05 10.72
CA HIS A 364 6.85 19.08 9.71
C HIS A 364 6.14 20.29 10.33
N ASP A 365 6.81 21.45 10.35
CA ASP A 365 6.23 22.73 10.77
C ASP A 365 5.51 22.67 12.13
N GLY A 366 6.15 22.04 13.12
CA GLY A 366 5.59 21.89 14.46
C GLY A 366 4.54 20.78 14.62
N LYS A 367 4.16 20.11 13.53
CA LYS A 367 3.27 18.94 13.52
C LYS A 367 4.10 17.66 13.40
N PHE A 368 3.52 16.56 13.87
CA PHE A 368 4.10 15.24 13.78
C PHE A 368 3.13 14.31 13.04
N VAL A 369 3.61 13.69 11.97
CA VAL A 369 2.85 12.73 11.15
C VAL A 369 3.63 11.43 11.14
N PRO A 370 3.35 10.49 12.07
CA PRO A 370 4.22 9.33 12.26
C PRO A 370 4.42 8.50 11.00
N ALA A 371 5.69 8.15 10.74
CA ALA A 371 6.10 7.46 9.53
C ALA A 371 5.65 8.15 8.23
N TYR A 372 5.33 9.46 8.25
CA TYR A 372 4.77 10.21 7.12
C TYR A 372 3.46 9.65 6.53
N ASN A 373 2.75 8.78 7.27
CA ASN A 373 1.49 8.19 6.83
C ASN A 373 0.34 9.21 6.86
N ARG A 374 -0.27 9.46 5.69
CA ARG A 374 -1.47 10.31 5.55
C ARG A 374 -2.70 9.56 5.07
N ALA A 375 -2.46 8.50 4.29
CA ALA A 375 -3.50 7.60 3.84
C ALA A 375 -3.82 6.56 4.92
N PRO A 376 -5.00 5.90 4.85
CA PRO A 376 -5.26 4.70 5.61
C PRO A 376 -4.11 3.69 5.43
N SER A 377 -3.54 3.23 6.55
CA SER A 377 -2.48 2.22 6.55
C SER A 377 -2.74 1.17 7.63
N PRO A 378 -2.63 -0.14 7.30
CA PRO A 378 -2.71 -1.21 8.31
C PRO A 378 -1.40 -1.39 9.09
N ALA A 379 -0.33 -0.70 8.69
CA ALA A 379 0.99 -0.87 9.29
C ALA A 379 1.16 0.04 10.51
N ASP A 380 1.55 -0.55 11.63
CA ASP A 380 1.93 0.19 12.82
C ASP A 380 3.19 1.04 12.56
N PRO A 381 3.17 2.37 12.81
CA PRO A 381 4.31 3.25 12.55
C PRO A 381 5.58 2.84 13.28
N LEU A 382 5.47 2.33 14.52
CA LEU A 382 6.62 1.89 15.30
C LEU A 382 7.24 0.60 14.72
N ALA A 383 6.40 -0.35 14.30
CA ALA A 383 6.85 -1.53 13.57
C ALA A 383 7.54 -1.15 12.25
N LEU A 384 6.97 -0.22 11.47
CA LEU A 384 7.61 0.28 10.24
C LEU A 384 8.98 0.92 10.51
N ALA A 385 9.08 1.78 11.53
CA ALA A 385 10.34 2.41 11.91
C ALA A 385 11.38 1.39 12.38
N SER A 386 10.95 0.35 13.10
CA SER A 386 11.82 -0.75 13.54
C SER A 386 12.33 -1.60 12.39
N SER A 387 11.48 -1.86 11.40
CA SER A 387 11.87 -2.55 10.16
C SER A 387 12.83 -1.70 9.32
N LEU A 388 12.56 -0.40 9.19
CA LEU A 388 13.45 0.54 8.50
C LEU A 388 14.83 0.58 9.19
N PHE A 389 14.86 0.69 10.53
CA PHE A 389 16.10 0.64 11.31
C PHE A 389 16.92 -0.62 11.02
N SER A 390 16.26 -1.78 11.02
CA SER A 390 16.92 -3.07 10.78
C SER A 390 17.49 -3.12 9.37
N HIS A 391 16.73 -2.67 8.37
CA HIS A 391 17.19 -2.59 6.98
C HIS A 391 18.39 -1.66 6.81
N LEU A 392 18.35 -0.45 7.39
CA LEU A 392 19.45 0.50 7.35
C LEU A 392 20.73 -0.07 7.97
N LYS A 393 20.60 -0.87 9.04
CA LYS A 393 21.73 -1.49 9.73
C LYS A 393 22.31 -2.70 8.99
N GLU A 394 21.45 -3.54 8.41
CA GLU A 394 21.84 -4.74 7.67
C GLU A 394 22.57 -4.40 6.37
N ASP A 395 22.07 -3.41 5.63
CA ASP A 395 22.63 -3.01 4.33
C ASP A 395 23.64 -1.85 4.45
N ASP A 396 24.03 -1.44 5.67
CA ASP A 396 24.89 -0.26 5.97
C ASP A 396 24.52 0.98 5.13
N THR A 397 23.21 1.22 5.00
CA THR A 397 22.71 2.24 4.08
C THR A 397 22.85 3.63 4.70
N PRO A 398 23.59 4.56 4.08
CA PRO A 398 23.77 5.89 4.62
C PRO A 398 22.44 6.65 4.64
N SER A 399 22.15 7.26 5.79
CA SER A 399 20.93 8.04 6.01
C SER A 399 21.23 9.50 6.32
N TYR A 400 20.40 10.41 5.81
CA TYR A 400 20.57 11.85 5.99
C TYR A 400 19.24 12.53 6.32
N LEU A 401 19.32 13.65 7.04
CA LEU A 401 18.21 14.56 7.29
C LEU A 401 18.42 15.84 6.47
N ILE A 402 17.40 16.27 5.75
CA ILE A 402 17.37 17.57 5.08
C ILE A 402 16.30 18.43 5.73
N ASN A 403 16.68 19.63 6.18
CA ASN A 403 15.70 20.65 6.56
C ASN A 403 15.27 21.42 5.31
N ALA A 404 14.03 21.24 4.91
CA ALA A 404 13.43 21.94 3.77
C ALA A 404 13.11 23.41 4.05
N LYS A 405 13.41 23.91 5.25
CA LYS A 405 13.31 25.34 5.57
C LYS A 405 14.66 25.95 5.90
N HIS A 406 14.87 27.15 5.39
CA HIS A 406 15.98 28.01 5.74
C HIS A 406 15.48 29.42 6.02
N SER A 407 15.84 29.99 7.17
CA SER A 407 15.41 31.32 7.59
C SER A 407 13.89 31.53 7.55
N GLY A 408 13.12 30.49 7.93
CA GLY A 408 11.66 30.51 7.99
C GLY A 408 10.94 30.30 6.65
N LYS A 409 11.66 30.25 5.52
CA LYS A 409 11.09 30.00 4.18
C LYS A 409 11.42 28.60 3.70
N TYR A 410 10.54 28.04 2.87
CA TYR A 410 10.82 26.80 2.14
C TYR A 410 11.98 27.02 1.17
N ILE A 411 12.89 26.06 1.10
CA ILE A 411 13.91 26.04 0.05
C ILE A 411 13.24 25.78 -1.29
N ASP A 412 13.75 26.41 -2.34
CA ASP A 412 13.30 26.14 -3.70
C ASP A 412 13.77 24.76 -4.17
N GLY A 413 13.20 24.24 -5.27
CA GLY A 413 13.55 22.91 -5.76
C GLY A 413 15.03 22.80 -6.14
N ASN A 414 15.62 23.85 -6.72
CA ASN A 414 17.06 23.88 -7.01
C ASN A 414 17.91 23.84 -5.73
N GLY A 415 17.52 24.56 -4.67
CA GLY A 415 18.13 24.50 -3.36
C GLY A 415 18.04 23.11 -2.75
N PHE A 416 16.89 22.45 -2.86
CA PHE A 416 16.71 21.06 -2.43
C PHE A 416 17.66 20.12 -3.17
N MET A 417 17.75 20.22 -4.50
CA MET A 417 18.64 19.37 -5.31
C MET A 417 20.13 19.60 -4.99
N LYS A 418 20.52 20.82 -4.61
CA LYS A 418 21.89 21.10 -4.12
C LYS A 418 22.17 20.40 -2.78
N LEU A 419 21.23 20.44 -1.83
CA LEU A 419 21.37 19.73 -0.56
C LEU A 419 21.37 18.22 -0.74
N LEU A 420 20.54 17.70 -1.65
CA LEU A 420 20.55 16.28 -2.02
C LEU A 420 21.91 15.87 -2.58
N LYS A 421 22.47 16.67 -3.51
CA LYS A 421 23.82 16.42 -4.05
C LYS A 421 24.88 16.44 -2.96
N LEU A 422 24.81 17.38 -2.01
CA LEU A 422 25.73 17.49 -0.89
C LEU A 422 25.62 16.29 0.08
N ALA A 423 24.40 15.81 0.35
CA ALA A 423 24.19 14.61 1.16
C ALA A 423 24.85 13.37 0.52
N LEU A 424 24.72 13.25 -0.80
CA LEU A 424 25.24 12.11 -1.56
C LEU A 424 26.74 12.20 -1.88
N SER A 425 27.38 13.37 -1.71
CA SER A 425 28.83 13.50 -1.89
C SER A 425 29.65 13.00 -0.69
N HIS A 426 28.99 12.58 0.41
CA HIS A 426 29.61 12.13 1.67
C HIS A 426 30.50 13.16 2.40
N ASP A 427 30.80 14.30 1.78
CA ASP A 427 31.54 15.43 2.34
C ASP A 427 30.64 16.37 3.16
N LEU A 428 30.06 15.86 4.23
CA LEU A 428 29.29 16.68 5.17
C LEU A 428 30.17 17.13 6.34
N PRO A 429 30.14 18.42 6.72
CA PRO A 429 30.80 18.87 7.93
C PRO A 429 30.13 18.21 9.16
N ASP A 430 30.95 17.87 10.16
CA ASP A 430 30.45 17.41 11.46
C ASP A 430 29.79 18.59 12.19
N ILE A 431 28.46 18.69 12.05
CA ILE A 431 27.68 19.75 12.69
C ILE A 431 27.24 19.28 14.07
N LYS A 432 27.90 19.81 15.11
CA LYS A 432 27.43 19.72 16.50
C LYS A 432 26.72 21.03 16.86
N THR A 433 25.43 21.11 16.58
CA THR A 433 24.61 22.25 17.03
C THR A 433 24.04 21.95 18.41
N GLU A 434 24.65 22.49 19.46
CA GLU A 434 24.06 22.52 20.80
C GLU A 434 23.57 23.94 21.12
N GLY A 435 22.32 24.07 21.53
CA GLY A 435 21.71 25.35 21.85
C GLY A 435 20.30 25.18 22.43
N SER A 436 19.77 26.24 23.03
CA SER A 436 18.43 26.22 23.67
C SER A 436 17.34 25.76 22.71
N ARG A 437 17.36 26.22 21.46
CA ARG A 437 16.40 25.85 20.40
C ARG A 437 16.43 24.35 20.07
N VAL A 438 17.63 23.75 20.07
CA VAL A 438 17.81 22.31 19.85
C VAL A 438 17.24 21.52 21.03
N GLY A 439 17.48 21.98 22.25
CA GLY A 439 16.89 21.40 23.47
C GLY A 439 15.36 21.43 23.47
N GLU A 440 14.77 22.57 23.08
CA GLU A 440 13.32 22.72 22.94
C GLU A 440 12.73 21.76 21.91
N LEU A 441 13.33 21.67 20.72
CA LEU A 441 12.86 20.77 19.67
C LEU A 441 13.01 19.29 20.08
N LYS A 442 14.14 18.91 20.67
CA LYS A 442 14.36 17.57 21.23
C LYS A 442 13.32 17.24 22.29
N GLY A 443 12.96 18.21 23.14
CA GLY A 443 11.87 18.09 24.11
C GLY A 443 10.51 17.83 23.46
N LYS A 444 10.18 18.53 22.36
CA LYS A 444 8.94 18.31 21.59
C LYS A 444 8.89 16.91 20.98
N TYR A 445 9.97 16.44 20.36
CA TYR A 445 10.08 15.08 19.82
C TYR A 445 9.86 14.03 20.93
N ARG A 446 10.59 14.18 22.03
CA ARG A 446 10.50 13.24 23.16
C ARG A 446 9.09 13.20 23.73
N SER A 447 8.47 14.36 23.96
CA SER A 447 7.09 14.46 24.47
C SER A 447 6.09 13.79 23.53
N PHE A 448 6.17 14.06 22.23
CA PHE A 448 5.29 13.45 21.24
C PHE A 448 5.47 11.93 21.15
N LEU A 449 6.70 11.45 20.99
CA LEU A 449 6.96 10.03 20.79
C LEU A 449 6.72 9.20 22.07
N SER A 450 7.07 9.72 23.25
CA SER A 450 6.81 9.02 24.52
C SER A 450 5.32 8.99 24.86
N SER A 451 4.56 10.06 24.59
CA SER A 451 3.10 10.06 24.81
C SER A 451 2.38 9.08 23.89
N LYS A 452 2.89 8.86 22.67
CA LYS A 452 2.26 8.00 21.67
C LYS A 452 2.72 6.54 21.71
N PHE A 453 4.01 6.30 21.95
CA PHE A 453 4.64 4.99 21.85
C PHE A 453 5.23 4.48 23.17
N GLY A 454 5.28 5.32 24.22
CA GLY A 454 5.64 4.91 25.58
C GLY A 454 7.02 4.25 25.70
N GLN A 455 7.07 3.15 26.48
CA GLN A 455 8.27 2.35 26.72
C GLN A 455 8.64 1.41 25.55
N CYS A 456 7.84 1.37 24.48
CA CYS A 456 8.10 0.50 23.33
C CYS A 456 9.15 1.08 22.37
N LEU A 457 9.60 2.32 22.60
CA LEU A 457 10.69 2.92 21.84
C LEU A 457 12.01 2.24 22.18
N ARG A 458 12.75 1.87 21.14
CA ARG A 458 14.10 1.30 21.27
C ARG A 458 15.08 2.33 21.84
N GLU A 459 16.10 1.87 22.57
CA GLU A 459 17.12 2.76 23.13
C GLU A 459 17.94 3.47 22.05
N GLU A 460 18.13 2.82 20.89
CA GLU A 460 18.86 3.40 19.76
C GLU A 460 18.08 4.53 19.07
N PHE A 461 16.80 4.71 19.37
CA PHE A 461 15.93 5.69 18.72
C PHE A 461 16.05 7.03 19.44
N SER A 462 16.94 7.88 18.94
CA SER A 462 17.26 9.18 19.54
C SER A 462 17.26 10.32 18.51
N PHE A 463 17.16 11.55 19.01
CA PHE A 463 17.19 12.77 18.18
C PHE A 463 18.54 12.98 17.47
#